data_AF-A0A7J8UCT1-F1
#
_entry.id   AF-A0A7J8UCT1-F1
#
_cell.length_a   1.000
_cell.length_b   1.000
_cell.length_c   1.000
_cell.angle_alpha   90.00
_cell.angle_beta   90.00
_cell.angle_gamma   90.00
#
_symmetry.space_group_name_H-M   'P 1'
#
loop_
_entity.id
_entity.type
_entity.pdbx_description
1 polymer ?
#
loop_
_entity_poly.entity_id
_entity_poly.type
_entity_poly.pdbx_seq_one_letter_code
_entity_poly.pdbx_strand_id
1 'polypeptide(L)'
;WVANSLDFNKDYDASVFETTIRVVGGLLSAYDLSRDNVFLEKARDIADRLLPAWDTTTGIPYNVINLARGNAHNPGWAGGQSILADSGTEQLEFIALSQRTGDPKYQEKVEKVIVALNKTFPADGLLPIYINPDTATGSYSTITFGAMGDREMWETSMKGLLSLIRRSTPSSFAYICEKNGDSLTDKMDELACFAPGMLALGSSDYGPDEAKKFLSLAEELAWTCYSFYQSTPTKLAGENYFFNPGQDMTVGTSWNILRPETVESLFYLWRLTGNKTYQEWGWNIFQAFEKNSRIESGYVGLK
;
A
#
# COMPACT_ATOMS: atom_id res chain seq x y z
N TRP A 1 -28.33 -0.33 7.76
CA TRP A 1 -27.91 -1.17 6.62
C TRP A 1 -27.01 -2.31 7.06
N VAL A 2 -25.84 -2.04 7.68
CA VAL A 2 -24.88 -3.07 8.15
C VAL A 2 -25.54 -4.19 8.97
N ALA A 3 -26.34 -3.83 9.98
CA ALA A 3 -27.03 -4.82 10.83
C ALA A 3 -28.03 -5.71 10.06
N ASN A 4 -28.72 -5.16 9.05
CA ASN A 4 -29.95 -5.77 8.50
C ASN A 4 -29.81 -6.26 7.05
N SER A 5 -28.75 -5.87 6.35
CA SER A 5 -28.66 -6.05 4.89
C SER A 5 -27.28 -6.45 4.39
N LEU A 6 -26.22 -6.21 5.17
CA LEU A 6 -24.88 -6.66 4.81
C LEU A 6 -24.76 -8.16 5.03
N ASP A 7 -24.55 -8.90 3.95
CA ASP A 7 -24.47 -10.37 3.93
C ASP A 7 -23.31 -10.80 3.03
N PHE A 8 -22.38 -11.56 3.61
CA PHE A 8 -21.18 -12.05 2.95
C PHE A 8 -21.33 -13.46 2.38
N ASN A 9 -22.48 -14.12 2.59
CA ASN A 9 -22.74 -15.44 2.01
C ASN A 9 -23.15 -15.34 0.54
N LYS A 10 -22.21 -14.92 -0.30
CA LYS A 10 -22.42 -14.68 -1.73
C LYS A 10 -21.54 -15.59 -2.57
N ASP A 11 -22.13 -16.19 -3.60
CA ASP A 11 -21.40 -16.89 -4.65
C ASP A 11 -20.71 -15.87 -5.55
N TYR A 12 -19.59 -15.35 -5.05
CA TYR A 12 -18.85 -14.23 -5.61
C TYR A 12 -17.37 -14.40 -5.30
N ASP A 13 -16.54 -14.24 -6.32
CA ASP A 13 -15.08 -14.26 -6.19
C ASP A 13 -14.60 -12.86 -5.80
N ALA A 14 -14.11 -12.75 -4.57
CA ALA A 14 -13.59 -11.52 -3.99
C ALA A 14 -12.06 -11.53 -3.98
N SER A 15 -11.45 -10.35 -4.15
CA SER A 15 -10.03 -10.17 -3.81
C SER A 15 -9.88 -10.26 -2.28
N VAL A 16 -8.97 -11.11 -1.83
CA VAL A 16 -8.68 -11.30 -0.39
C VAL A 16 -8.12 -10.02 0.20
N PHE A 17 -7.13 -9.43 -0.47
CA PHE A 17 -6.51 -8.16 -0.11
C PHE A 17 -7.53 -7.02 -0.02
N GLU A 18 -8.27 -6.75 -1.11
CA GLU A 18 -9.21 -5.62 -1.13
C GLU A 18 -10.34 -5.78 -0.12
N THR A 19 -10.79 -7.01 0.11
CA THR A 19 -11.80 -7.30 1.15
C THR A 19 -11.22 -7.08 2.55
N THR A 20 -9.97 -7.46 2.77
CA THR A 20 -9.29 -7.28 4.06
C THR A 20 -9.11 -5.80 4.38
N ILE A 21 -8.41 -5.04 3.53
CA ILE A 21 -8.08 -3.64 3.83
C ILE A 21 -9.30 -2.72 3.86
N ARG A 22 -10.34 -3.00 3.05
CA ARG A 22 -11.53 -2.13 2.99
C ARG A 22 -12.63 -2.57 3.94
N VAL A 23 -12.97 -3.86 3.94
CA VAL A 23 -14.15 -4.36 4.67
C VAL A 23 -13.77 -4.75 6.08
N VAL A 24 -12.75 -5.60 6.28
CA VAL A 24 -12.31 -5.99 7.63
C VAL A 24 -11.77 -4.76 8.36
N GLY A 25 -10.84 -4.02 7.76
CA GLY A 25 -10.27 -2.80 8.33
C GLY A 25 -11.31 -1.73 8.62
N GLY A 26 -12.26 -1.50 7.71
CA GLY A 26 -13.35 -0.54 7.90
C GLY A 26 -14.30 -0.91 9.03
N LEU A 27 -14.69 -2.20 9.13
CA LEU A 27 -15.55 -2.69 10.22
C LEU A 27 -14.84 -2.65 11.56
N LEU A 28 -13.57 -3.05 11.64
CA LEU A 28 -12.77 -2.96 12.88
C LEU A 28 -12.60 -1.51 13.34
N SER A 29 -12.32 -0.59 12.42
CA SER A 29 -12.21 0.84 12.73
C SER A 29 -13.55 1.40 13.24
N ALA A 30 -14.66 1.03 12.60
CA ALA A 30 -16.00 1.42 13.05
C ALA A 30 -16.32 0.87 14.45
N TYR A 31 -15.95 -0.39 14.73
CA TYR A 31 -16.06 -0.97 16.07
C TYR A 31 -15.21 -0.20 17.09
N ASP A 32 -13.93 0.08 16.79
CA ASP A 32 -13.04 0.73 17.76
C ASP A 32 -13.46 2.17 18.10
N LEU A 33 -14.07 2.88 17.13
CA LEU A 33 -14.59 4.23 17.33
C LEU A 33 -15.97 4.26 18.00
N SER A 34 -16.87 3.33 17.69
CA SER A 34 -18.28 3.35 18.14
C SER A 34 -18.58 2.44 19.32
N ARG A 35 -17.77 1.37 19.49
CA ARG A 35 -18.02 0.23 20.38
C ARG A 35 -19.31 -0.54 20.09
N ASP A 36 -19.90 -0.39 18.91
CA ASP A 36 -21.06 -1.17 18.48
C ASP A 36 -20.61 -2.55 17.97
N ASN A 37 -21.00 -3.60 18.72
CA ASN A 37 -20.59 -4.98 18.46
C ASN A 37 -21.00 -5.50 17.10
N VAL A 38 -22.02 -4.92 16.44
CA VAL A 38 -22.44 -5.34 15.10
C VAL A 38 -21.28 -5.29 14.10
N PHE A 39 -20.38 -4.34 14.25
CA PHE A 39 -19.23 -4.20 13.36
C PHE A 39 -18.18 -5.28 13.61
N LEU A 40 -17.92 -5.63 14.88
CA LEU A 40 -16.98 -6.70 15.22
C LEU A 40 -17.51 -8.07 14.78
N GLU A 41 -18.80 -8.32 14.96
CA GLU A 41 -19.46 -9.55 14.49
C GLU A 41 -19.38 -9.68 12.97
N LYS A 42 -19.62 -8.58 12.23
CA LYS A 42 -19.49 -8.58 10.76
C LYS A 42 -18.04 -8.72 10.31
N ALA A 43 -17.07 -8.11 11.01
CA ALA A 43 -15.65 -8.26 10.70
C ALA A 43 -15.21 -9.72 10.86
N ARG A 44 -15.70 -10.39 11.91
CA ARG A 44 -15.46 -11.80 12.15
C ARG A 44 -16.04 -12.70 11.05
N ASP A 45 -17.30 -12.47 10.65
CA ASP A 45 -17.98 -13.26 9.59
C ASP A 45 -17.21 -13.20 8.26
N ILE A 46 -16.85 -11.99 7.80
CA ILE A 46 -16.09 -11.88 6.55
C ILE A 46 -14.68 -12.48 6.69
N ALA A 47 -13.97 -12.25 7.80
CA ALA A 47 -12.63 -12.80 8.00
C ALA A 47 -12.64 -14.34 8.03
N ASP A 48 -13.63 -14.95 8.69
CA ASP A 48 -13.79 -16.42 8.72
C ASP A 48 -13.98 -17.00 7.32
N ARG A 49 -14.65 -16.28 6.41
CA ARG A 49 -14.82 -16.69 5.01
C ARG A 49 -13.57 -16.54 4.17
N LEU A 50 -12.67 -15.63 4.54
CA LEU A 50 -11.40 -15.41 3.84
C LEU A 50 -10.33 -16.44 4.24
N LEU A 51 -10.40 -17.02 5.44
CA LEU A 51 -9.38 -17.94 5.98
C LEU A 51 -8.92 -19.08 5.04
N PRO A 52 -9.77 -19.70 4.21
CA PRO A 52 -9.32 -20.73 3.27
C PRO A 52 -8.30 -20.24 2.24
N ALA A 53 -8.19 -18.92 2.00
CA ALA A 53 -7.20 -18.37 1.08
C ALA A 53 -5.75 -18.71 1.48
N TRP A 54 -5.50 -18.85 2.79
CA TRP A 54 -4.20 -19.22 3.36
C TRP A 54 -3.96 -20.73 3.41
N ASP A 55 -4.86 -21.57 2.87
CA ASP A 55 -4.69 -23.03 2.87
C ASP A 55 -3.75 -23.47 1.72
N THR A 56 -2.53 -22.93 1.75
CA THR A 56 -1.41 -23.22 0.85
C THR A 56 -0.26 -23.87 1.61
N THR A 57 0.72 -24.43 0.89
CA THR A 57 1.85 -25.13 1.54
C THR A 57 2.64 -24.24 2.48
N THR A 58 2.80 -22.96 2.14
CA THR A 58 3.60 -22.00 2.93
C THR A 58 2.76 -21.15 3.88
N GLY A 59 1.44 -21.11 3.67
CA GLY A 59 0.55 -20.16 4.31
C GLY A 59 0.51 -18.80 3.61
N ILE A 60 1.22 -18.56 2.51
CA ILE A 60 1.02 -17.38 1.67
C ILE A 60 -0.34 -17.52 0.96
N PRO A 61 -1.26 -16.54 1.08
CA PRO A 61 -2.60 -16.71 0.56
C PRO A 61 -2.69 -16.61 -0.97
N TYR A 62 -3.68 -17.28 -1.53
CA TYR A 62 -4.18 -16.97 -2.86
C TYR A 62 -4.86 -15.59 -2.86
N ASN A 63 -4.81 -14.86 -3.97
CA ASN A 63 -5.35 -13.48 -4.01
C ASN A 63 -6.86 -13.39 -4.24
N VAL A 64 -7.52 -14.47 -4.67
CA VAL A 64 -8.97 -14.53 -4.93
C VAL A 64 -9.62 -15.67 -4.16
N ILE A 65 -10.81 -15.43 -3.60
CA ILE A 65 -11.61 -16.44 -2.92
C ILE A 65 -13.11 -16.27 -3.17
N ASN A 66 -13.81 -17.38 -3.36
CA ASN A 66 -15.27 -17.38 -3.38
C ASN A 66 -15.85 -17.30 -1.95
N LEU A 67 -16.61 -16.26 -1.63
CA LEU A 67 -17.08 -16.00 -0.26
C LEU A 67 -18.12 -17.01 0.30
N ALA A 68 -18.83 -17.73 -0.58
CA ALA A 68 -19.78 -18.76 -0.17
C ALA A 68 -19.15 -20.16 -0.14
N ARG A 69 -18.26 -20.46 -1.08
CA ARG A 69 -17.72 -21.82 -1.29
C ARG A 69 -16.34 -22.03 -0.66
N GLY A 70 -15.59 -20.96 -0.38
CA GLY A 70 -14.23 -21.03 0.16
C GLY A 70 -13.18 -21.50 -0.86
N ASN A 71 -13.54 -21.61 -2.14
CA ASN A 71 -12.59 -21.98 -3.18
C ASN A 71 -11.67 -20.79 -3.47
N ALA A 72 -10.40 -20.92 -3.13
CA ALA A 72 -9.39 -19.88 -3.35
C ALA A 72 -8.48 -20.22 -4.54
N HIS A 73 -8.04 -19.19 -5.27
CA HIS A 73 -7.15 -19.32 -6.41
C HIS A 73 -6.44 -17.99 -6.73
N ASN A 74 -5.38 -18.05 -7.54
CA ASN A 74 -4.76 -16.84 -8.10
C ASN A 74 -5.42 -16.45 -9.44
N PRO A 75 -5.39 -15.17 -9.83
CA PRO A 75 -5.83 -14.74 -11.14
C PRO A 75 -5.08 -15.48 -12.26
N GLY A 76 -5.77 -15.85 -13.35
CA GLY A 76 -5.16 -16.65 -14.41
C GLY A 76 -3.92 -16.00 -15.06
N TRP A 77 -3.88 -14.66 -15.10
CA TRP A 77 -2.75 -13.90 -15.64
C TRP A 77 -1.51 -13.90 -14.74
N ALA A 78 -1.64 -14.26 -13.47
CA ALA A 78 -0.51 -14.34 -12.53
C ALA A 78 0.26 -15.66 -12.63
N GLY A 79 -0.13 -16.59 -13.51
CA GLY A 79 0.60 -17.84 -13.74
C GLY A 79 0.72 -18.73 -12.49
N GLY A 80 -0.28 -18.66 -11.60
CA GLY A 80 -0.27 -19.37 -10.30
C GLY A 80 0.48 -18.65 -9.17
N GLN A 81 1.13 -17.51 -9.43
CA GLN A 81 1.79 -16.71 -8.39
C GLN A 81 0.78 -15.84 -7.63
N SER A 82 1.06 -15.57 -6.36
CA SER A 82 0.38 -14.56 -5.57
C SER A 82 1.09 -13.21 -5.69
N ILE A 83 0.34 -12.12 -5.63
CA ILE A 83 0.85 -10.75 -5.59
C ILE A 83 1.35 -10.47 -4.17
N LEU A 84 2.60 -10.02 -4.05
CA LEU A 84 3.25 -9.77 -2.77
C LEU A 84 2.51 -8.72 -1.94
N ALA A 85 2.13 -7.60 -2.57
CA ALA A 85 1.44 -6.51 -1.88
C ALA A 85 0.10 -6.99 -1.30
N ASP A 86 -0.66 -7.80 -2.05
CA ASP A 86 -1.90 -8.39 -1.58
C ASP A 86 -1.65 -9.28 -0.35
N SER A 87 -0.76 -10.26 -0.48
CA SER A 87 -0.47 -11.24 0.59
C SER A 87 0.27 -10.64 1.80
N GLY A 88 0.97 -9.53 1.62
CA GLY A 88 1.79 -8.85 2.63
C GLY A 88 1.10 -7.67 3.32
N THR A 89 -0.18 -7.42 3.02
CA THR A 89 -0.93 -6.27 3.56
C THR A 89 -2.30 -6.71 4.12
N GLU A 90 -2.30 -7.79 4.88
CA GLU A 90 -3.50 -8.36 5.53
C GLU A 90 -3.29 -8.54 7.05
N GLN A 91 -2.06 -8.29 7.51
CA GLN A 91 -1.57 -8.65 8.83
C GLN A 91 -2.20 -7.77 9.91
N LEU A 92 -2.31 -6.46 9.69
CA LEU A 92 -2.81 -5.53 10.70
C LEU A 92 -4.27 -5.82 11.05
N GLU A 93 -5.12 -6.06 10.06
CA GLU A 93 -6.54 -6.33 10.21
C GLU A 93 -6.78 -7.64 10.95
N PHE A 94 -6.07 -8.71 10.57
CA PHE A 94 -6.24 -10.03 11.19
C PHE A 94 -5.63 -10.12 12.60
N ILE A 95 -4.49 -9.45 12.84
CA ILE A 95 -3.93 -9.31 14.19
C ILE A 95 -4.90 -8.50 15.06
N ALA A 96 -5.39 -7.38 14.52
CA ALA A 96 -6.35 -6.55 15.23
C ALA A 96 -7.61 -7.35 15.60
N LEU A 97 -8.17 -8.10 14.64
CA LEU A 97 -9.33 -8.95 14.88
C LEU A 97 -9.07 -9.98 16.01
N SER A 98 -7.90 -10.62 16.04
CA SER A 98 -7.52 -11.53 17.13
C SER A 98 -7.53 -10.83 18.47
N GLN A 99 -6.94 -9.63 18.55
CA GLN A 99 -6.89 -8.84 19.79
C GLN A 99 -8.29 -8.45 20.30
N ARG A 100 -9.25 -8.16 19.40
CA ARG A 100 -10.61 -7.76 19.79
C ARG A 100 -11.52 -8.95 20.11
N THR A 101 -11.31 -10.09 19.45
CA THR A 101 -12.15 -11.28 19.61
C THR A 101 -11.62 -12.28 20.65
N GLY A 102 -10.32 -12.23 20.93
CA GLY A 102 -9.62 -13.25 21.72
C GLY A 102 -9.36 -14.56 20.97
N ASP A 103 -9.69 -14.66 19.68
CA ASP A 103 -9.46 -15.83 18.84
C ASP A 103 -8.09 -15.71 18.12
N PRO A 104 -7.06 -16.48 18.52
CA PRO A 104 -5.71 -16.31 17.99
C PRO A 104 -5.56 -16.75 16.53
N LYS A 105 -6.54 -17.49 15.98
CA LYS A 105 -6.41 -18.10 14.64
C LYS A 105 -6.15 -17.08 13.53
N TYR A 106 -6.66 -15.84 13.66
CA TYR A 106 -6.50 -14.82 12.62
C TYR A 106 -5.05 -14.34 12.59
N GLN A 107 -4.49 -14.00 13.75
CA GLN A 107 -3.09 -13.60 13.92
C GLN A 107 -2.15 -14.73 13.52
N GLU A 108 -2.37 -15.94 14.02
CA GLU A 108 -1.54 -17.11 13.69
C GLU A 108 -1.52 -17.41 12.18
N LYS A 109 -2.61 -17.11 11.47
CA LYS A 109 -2.69 -17.32 10.03
C LYS A 109 -1.82 -16.33 9.26
N VAL A 110 -1.93 -15.04 9.55
CA VAL A 110 -1.19 -13.99 8.82
C VAL A 110 0.28 -13.89 9.23
N GLU A 111 0.65 -14.28 10.46
CA GLU A 111 2.05 -14.34 10.90
C GLU A 111 2.84 -15.43 10.17
N LYS A 112 2.20 -16.53 9.76
CA LYS A 112 2.85 -17.57 8.94
C LYS A 112 3.39 -17.02 7.62
N VAL A 113 2.71 -16.00 7.05
CA VAL A 113 3.16 -15.33 5.83
C VAL A 113 4.51 -14.67 6.09
N ILE A 114 4.65 -13.90 7.18
CA ILE A 114 5.91 -13.23 7.53
C ILE A 114 7.03 -14.26 7.74
N VAL A 115 6.74 -15.35 8.45
CA VAL A 115 7.70 -16.45 8.64
C VAL A 115 8.11 -17.10 7.32
N ALA A 116 7.18 -17.26 6.37
CA ALA A 116 7.47 -17.81 5.05
C ALA A 116 8.35 -16.86 4.22
N LEU A 117 8.03 -15.57 4.21
CA LEU A 117 8.79 -14.54 3.50
C LEU A 117 10.20 -14.39 4.06
N ASN A 118 10.38 -14.46 5.38
CA ASN A 118 11.69 -14.31 6.01
C ASN A 118 12.67 -15.40 5.56
N LYS A 119 12.19 -16.63 5.31
CA LYS A 119 13.04 -17.75 4.86
C LYS A 119 13.67 -17.53 3.49
N THR A 120 13.03 -16.74 2.65
CA THR A 120 13.43 -16.48 1.25
C THR A 120 13.77 -15.01 1.03
N PHE A 121 13.93 -14.25 2.12
CA PHE A 121 14.10 -12.81 2.07
C PHE A 121 15.44 -12.43 1.42
N PRO A 122 15.43 -11.59 0.37
CA PRO A 122 16.62 -11.31 -0.40
C PRO A 122 17.58 -10.40 0.37
N ALA A 123 18.87 -10.61 0.17
CA ALA A 123 19.93 -9.85 0.85
C ALA A 123 19.94 -8.35 0.51
N ASP A 124 19.36 -7.97 -0.65
CA ASP A 124 19.20 -6.57 -1.05
C ASP A 124 17.89 -5.93 -0.53
N GLY A 125 17.05 -6.70 0.17
CA GLY A 125 15.80 -6.22 0.78
C GLY A 125 14.68 -5.91 -0.21
N LEU A 126 14.83 -6.30 -1.48
CA LEU A 126 13.90 -5.98 -2.55
C LEU A 126 13.15 -7.23 -3.01
N LEU A 127 11.91 -7.37 -2.56
CA LEU A 127 11.05 -8.50 -2.94
C LEU A 127 10.37 -8.28 -4.30
N PRO A 128 10.27 -9.31 -5.15
CA PRO A 128 9.53 -9.23 -6.40
C PRO A 128 8.02 -9.13 -6.17
N ILE A 129 7.30 -8.52 -7.13
CA ILE A 129 5.84 -8.38 -7.08
C ILE A 129 5.12 -9.73 -7.03
N TYR A 130 5.70 -10.77 -7.63
CA TYR A 130 5.13 -12.11 -7.61
C TYR A 130 5.88 -13.06 -6.69
N ILE A 131 5.10 -13.82 -5.90
CA ILE A 131 5.61 -14.84 -5.00
C ILE A 131 4.84 -16.15 -5.18
N ASN A 132 5.55 -17.26 -5.08
CA ASN A 132 4.93 -18.57 -5.21
C ASN A 132 4.32 -19.00 -3.87
N PRO A 133 3.00 -19.28 -3.79
CA PRO A 133 2.34 -19.65 -2.53
C PRO A 133 2.74 -21.03 -1.99
N ASP A 134 3.36 -21.89 -2.80
CA ASP A 134 3.77 -23.23 -2.39
C ASP A 134 5.25 -23.34 -1.99
N THR A 135 6.09 -22.41 -2.48
CA THR A 135 7.54 -22.42 -2.21
C THR A 135 8.05 -21.17 -1.50
N ALA A 136 7.25 -20.11 -1.41
CA ALA A 136 7.62 -18.77 -0.92
C ALA A 136 8.78 -18.14 -1.69
N THR A 137 9.11 -18.64 -2.88
CA THR A 137 10.15 -18.07 -3.73
C THR A 137 9.57 -16.99 -4.62
N GLY A 138 10.28 -15.88 -4.72
CA GLY A 138 9.96 -14.83 -5.69
C GLY A 138 10.15 -15.29 -7.13
N SER A 139 9.30 -14.80 -8.03
CA SER A 139 9.46 -14.96 -9.48
C SER A 139 10.18 -13.74 -10.09
N TYR A 140 10.93 -13.94 -11.17
CA TYR A 140 11.57 -12.83 -11.90
C TYR A 140 10.50 -11.86 -12.39
N SER A 141 10.42 -10.69 -11.75
CA SER A 141 9.40 -9.68 -12.00
C SER A 141 9.88 -8.32 -11.50
N THR A 142 9.14 -7.27 -11.87
CA THR A 142 9.37 -5.93 -11.33
C THR A 142 9.30 -5.96 -9.82
N ILE A 143 10.17 -5.19 -9.16
CA ILE A 143 10.18 -4.97 -7.72
C ILE A 143 9.61 -3.57 -7.48
N THR A 144 8.64 -3.50 -6.57
CA THR A 144 8.08 -2.26 -6.02
C THR A 144 8.09 -2.34 -4.48
N PHE A 145 8.03 -1.20 -3.80
CA PHE A 145 8.18 -1.14 -2.34
C PHE A 145 6.82 -1.12 -1.61
N GLY A 146 6.69 -1.89 -0.52
CA GLY A 146 5.45 -2.07 0.27
C GLY A 146 5.74 -2.44 1.74
N ALA A 147 4.69 -2.69 2.54
CA ALA A 147 4.77 -2.86 4.00
C ALA A 147 5.45 -4.18 4.44
N MET A 148 6.15 -4.15 5.59
CA MET A 148 6.82 -5.31 6.21
C MET A 148 6.70 -5.30 7.74
N GLY A 149 6.72 -6.49 8.37
CA GLY A 149 6.42 -6.68 9.80
C GLY A 149 7.58 -7.02 10.74
N ASP A 150 8.76 -7.39 10.24
CA ASP A 150 9.96 -7.71 11.07
C ASP A 150 10.96 -6.54 11.01
N ARG A 151 11.60 -6.19 12.13
CA ARG A 151 12.59 -5.11 12.20
C ARG A 151 13.79 -5.38 11.29
N GLU A 152 14.29 -6.62 11.21
CA GLU A 152 15.43 -6.93 10.35
C GLU A 152 15.06 -6.82 8.87
N MET A 153 13.88 -7.34 8.51
CA MET A 153 13.34 -7.20 7.16
C MET A 153 13.13 -5.72 6.81
N TRP A 154 12.54 -4.95 7.73
CA TRP A 154 12.36 -3.50 7.58
C TRP A 154 13.69 -2.80 7.30
N GLU A 155 14.69 -2.99 8.15
CA GLU A 155 16.01 -2.34 7.98
C GLU A 155 16.69 -2.69 6.65
N THR A 156 16.57 -3.94 6.24
CA THR A 156 17.14 -4.43 4.99
C THR A 156 16.38 -3.87 3.78
N SER A 157 15.06 -3.82 3.85
CA SER A 157 14.22 -3.19 2.84
C SER A 157 14.42 -1.69 2.76
N MET A 158 14.67 -1.01 3.88
CA MET A 158 15.04 0.41 3.87
C MET A 158 16.33 0.65 3.08
N LYS A 159 17.34 -0.23 3.20
CA LYS A 159 18.55 -0.16 2.36
C LYS A 159 18.23 -0.43 0.89
N GLY A 160 17.36 -1.40 0.61
CA GLY A 160 16.84 -1.68 -0.71
C GLY A 160 16.19 -0.45 -1.35
N LEU A 161 15.25 0.21 -0.64
CA LEU A 161 14.59 1.43 -1.08
C LEU A 161 15.58 2.54 -1.39
N LEU A 162 16.55 2.79 -0.49
CA LEU A 162 17.57 3.81 -0.70
C LEU A 162 18.39 3.57 -1.97
N SER A 163 18.61 2.30 -2.35
CA SER A 163 19.31 1.95 -3.60
C SER A 163 18.53 2.33 -4.87
N LEU A 164 17.20 2.47 -4.76
CA LEU A 164 16.29 2.84 -5.85
C LEU A 164 16.10 4.36 -5.97
N ILE A 165 16.60 5.16 -5.03
CA ILE A 165 16.45 6.61 -5.08
C ILE A 165 17.34 7.22 -6.16
N ARG A 166 16.76 8.04 -7.02
CA ARG A 166 17.47 8.86 -8.01
C ARG A 166 17.01 10.32 -7.91
N ARG A 167 17.71 11.20 -8.62
CA ARG A 167 17.38 12.63 -8.70
C ARG A 167 17.30 13.07 -10.16
N SER A 168 16.26 13.80 -10.50
CA SER A 168 16.03 14.28 -11.86
C SER A 168 16.98 15.43 -12.23
N THR A 169 16.99 15.81 -13.51
CA THR A 169 17.65 17.03 -13.99
C THR A 169 16.68 17.86 -14.84
N PRO A 170 16.68 19.20 -14.72
CA PRO A 170 17.60 20.02 -13.90
C PRO A 170 17.17 20.23 -12.44
N SER A 171 15.93 19.95 -12.06
CA SER A 171 15.38 20.42 -10.76
C SER A 171 15.70 19.54 -9.56
N SER A 172 16.39 18.41 -9.76
CA SER A 172 16.83 17.50 -8.68
C SER A 172 15.70 16.90 -7.84
N PHE A 173 14.53 16.66 -8.44
CA PHE A 173 13.43 15.93 -7.80
C PHE A 173 13.89 14.53 -7.41
N ALA A 174 13.74 14.16 -6.13
CA ALA A 174 13.99 12.79 -5.68
C ALA A 174 12.85 11.89 -6.16
N TYR A 175 13.15 10.70 -6.67
CA TYR A 175 12.13 9.73 -7.07
C TYR A 175 12.62 8.30 -6.82
N ILE A 176 11.66 7.36 -6.73
CA ILE A 176 11.91 5.94 -6.53
C ILE A 176 11.80 5.24 -7.88
N CYS A 177 12.89 4.66 -8.37
CA CYS A 177 12.89 3.86 -9.60
C CYS A 177 12.21 2.51 -9.40
N GLU A 178 11.66 1.97 -10.48
CA GLU A 178 11.34 0.54 -10.57
C GLU A 178 12.58 -0.27 -10.90
N LYS A 179 12.68 -1.51 -10.38
CA LYS A 179 13.76 -2.45 -10.68
C LYS A 179 13.20 -3.70 -11.35
N ASN A 180 13.80 -4.13 -12.46
CA ASN A 180 13.51 -5.40 -13.12
C ASN A 180 14.83 -6.14 -13.39
N GLY A 181 15.10 -7.19 -12.62
CA GLY A 181 16.43 -7.79 -12.54
C GLY A 181 17.47 -6.75 -12.14
N ASP A 182 18.51 -6.57 -12.96
CA ASP A 182 19.56 -5.56 -12.74
C ASP A 182 19.27 -4.21 -13.40
N SER A 183 18.15 -4.10 -14.14
CA SER A 183 17.77 -2.87 -14.84
C SER A 183 16.91 -1.98 -13.95
N LEU A 184 17.18 -0.68 -13.97
CA LEU A 184 16.36 0.34 -13.35
C LEU A 184 15.58 1.08 -14.42
N THR A 185 14.31 1.35 -14.12
CA THR A 185 13.45 2.20 -14.93
C THR A 185 13.17 3.49 -14.17
N ASP A 186 13.50 4.62 -14.79
CA ASP A 186 13.22 5.96 -14.27
C ASP A 186 11.72 6.31 -14.40
N LYS A 187 10.91 5.57 -13.64
CA LYS A 187 9.46 5.67 -13.56
C LYS A 187 9.06 5.61 -12.10
N MET A 188 8.11 6.45 -11.71
CA MET A 188 7.49 6.43 -10.39
C MET A 188 5.97 6.55 -10.54
N ASP A 189 5.25 5.62 -9.92
CA ASP A 189 3.80 5.64 -9.85
C ASP A 189 3.34 6.60 -8.75
N GLU A 190 2.15 7.19 -8.90
CA GLU A 190 1.53 8.01 -7.83
C GLU A 190 1.31 7.16 -6.57
N LEU A 191 1.06 5.86 -6.75
CA LEU A 191 1.07 4.87 -5.66
C LEU A 191 2.31 4.98 -4.78
N ALA A 192 3.51 5.18 -5.34
CA ALA A 192 4.75 5.26 -4.57
C ALA A 192 4.82 6.52 -3.68
N CYS A 193 3.87 7.45 -3.81
CA CYS A 193 3.76 8.62 -2.95
C CYS A 193 3.24 8.33 -1.54
N PHE A 194 2.99 7.07 -1.16
CA PHE A 194 2.85 6.66 0.24
C PHE A 194 4.20 6.65 0.98
N ALA A 195 5.31 6.43 0.24
CA ALA A 195 6.64 6.24 0.80
C ALA A 195 7.16 7.42 1.64
N PRO A 196 6.91 8.70 1.31
CA PRO A 196 7.29 9.81 2.18
C PRO A 196 6.69 9.72 3.59
N GLY A 197 5.38 9.44 3.70
CA GLY A 197 4.71 9.27 4.99
C GLY A 197 5.26 8.09 5.77
N MET A 198 5.47 6.96 5.09
CA MET A 198 6.11 5.77 5.65
C MET A 198 7.54 6.05 6.15
N LEU A 199 8.36 6.76 5.38
CA LEU A 199 9.72 7.16 5.76
C LEU A 199 9.73 8.08 6.98
N ALA A 200 8.85 9.09 6.98
CA ALA A 200 8.73 10.01 8.10
C ALA A 200 8.30 9.28 9.37
N LEU A 201 7.30 8.41 9.27
CA LEU A 201 6.81 7.62 10.39
C LEU A 201 7.87 6.65 10.92
N GLY A 202 8.52 5.88 10.05
CA GLY A 202 9.56 4.92 10.44
C GLY A 202 10.85 5.57 10.95
N SER A 203 11.08 6.86 10.66
CA SER A 203 12.27 7.58 11.12
C SER A 203 12.37 7.70 12.65
N SER A 204 11.24 7.64 13.37
CA SER A 204 11.21 7.76 14.85
C SER A 204 11.96 6.65 15.57
N ASP A 205 12.14 5.52 14.91
CA ASP A 205 12.76 4.33 15.50
C ASP A 205 14.27 4.26 15.22
N TYR A 206 14.86 5.33 14.67
CA TYR A 206 16.29 5.45 14.39
C TYR A 206 16.97 6.43 15.35
N GLY A 207 18.30 6.33 15.43
CA GLY A 207 19.12 7.35 16.09
C GLY A 207 18.97 8.73 15.41
N PRO A 208 19.27 9.84 16.10
CA PRO A 208 18.98 11.20 15.61
C PRO A 208 19.51 11.51 14.20
N ASP A 209 20.70 11.03 13.86
CA ASP A 209 21.33 11.30 12.57
C ASP A 209 20.65 10.55 11.41
N GLU A 210 20.38 9.25 11.59
CA GLU A 210 19.64 8.43 10.65
C GLU A 210 18.18 8.88 10.50
N ALA A 211 17.52 9.21 11.61
CA ALA A 211 16.17 9.77 11.61
C ALA A 211 16.10 11.04 10.75
N LYS A 212 17.08 11.93 10.89
CA LYS A 212 17.19 13.15 10.07
C LYS A 212 17.39 12.85 8.59
N LYS A 213 18.17 11.82 8.23
CA LYS A 213 18.36 11.40 6.82
C LYS A 213 17.05 10.91 6.21
N PHE A 214 16.32 10.04 6.90
CA PHE A 214 15.04 9.52 6.43
C PHE A 214 13.99 10.62 6.33
N LEU A 215 13.91 11.49 7.34
CA LEU A 215 12.99 12.63 7.29
C LEU A 215 13.33 13.56 6.11
N SER A 216 14.62 13.90 5.91
CA SER A 216 15.03 14.73 4.77
C SER A 216 14.66 14.11 3.42
N LEU A 217 14.84 12.79 3.25
CA LEU A 217 14.42 12.09 2.05
C LEU A 217 12.89 12.09 1.90
N ALA A 218 12.15 11.93 3.00
CA ALA A 218 10.69 12.02 2.99
C ALA A 218 10.21 13.40 2.50
N GLU A 219 10.82 14.48 2.98
CA GLU A 219 10.46 15.84 2.55
C GLU A 219 10.72 16.05 1.05
N GLU A 220 11.84 15.55 0.54
CA GLU A 220 12.18 15.63 -0.88
C GLU A 220 11.25 14.80 -1.78
N LEU A 221 10.91 13.58 -1.37
CA LEU A 221 9.96 12.72 -2.11
C LEU A 221 8.55 13.32 -2.07
N ALA A 222 8.12 13.87 -0.92
CA ALA A 222 6.85 14.56 -0.81
C ALA A 222 6.79 15.81 -1.70
N TRP A 223 7.91 16.52 -1.85
CA TRP A 223 8.01 17.62 -2.81
C TRP A 223 7.83 17.15 -4.26
N THR A 224 8.44 16.03 -4.65
CA THR A 224 8.22 15.41 -5.96
C THR A 224 6.75 15.01 -6.16
N CYS A 225 6.16 14.33 -5.18
CA CYS A 225 4.76 13.92 -5.21
C CYS A 225 3.79 15.10 -5.31
N TYR A 226 4.01 16.18 -4.55
CA TYR A 226 3.23 17.41 -4.73
C TYR A 226 3.45 18.04 -6.11
N SER A 227 4.66 17.93 -6.66
CA SER A 227 4.99 18.45 -7.99
C SER A 227 4.32 17.66 -9.12
N PHE A 228 3.96 16.39 -8.92
CA PHE A 228 3.09 15.65 -9.83
C PHE A 228 1.77 16.39 -10.04
N TYR A 229 1.12 16.83 -8.97
CA TYR A 229 -0.10 17.63 -9.04
C TYR A 229 0.18 18.96 -9.75
N GLN A 230 1.28 19.64 -9.43
CA GLN A 230 1.59 20.93 -10.06
C GLN A 230 1.89 20.84 -11.56
N SER A 231 2.37 19.70 -12.03
CA SER A 231 2.76 19.48 -13.42
C SER A 231 1.56 19.41 -14.39
N THR A 232 0.35 19.15 -13.90
CA THR A 232 -0.84 18.98 -14.74
C THR A 232 -1.71 20.24 -14.79
N PRO A 233 -2.48 20.46 -15.88
CA PRO A 233 -3.39 21.61 -15.98
C PRO A 233 -4.50 21.62 -14.93
N THR A 234 -5.01 20.44 -14.57
CA THR A 234 -6.09 20.26 -13.58
C THR A 234 -5.62 20.43 -12.16
N LYS A 235 -4.30 20.38 -11.92
CA LYS A 235 -3.68 20.29 -10.61
C LYS A 235 -4.02 18.99 -9.86
N LEU A 236 -4.27 17.92 -10.62
CA LEU A 236 -4.45 16.56 -10.14
C LEU A 236 -3.40 15.65 -10.80
N ALA A 237 -2.73 14.81 -10.03
CA ALA A 237 -1.68 13.95 -10.57
C ALA A 237 -2.24 12.86 -11.49
N GLY A 238 -1.51 12.52 -12.56
CA GLY A 238 -1.68 11.26 -13.28
C GLY A 238 -1.22 10.04 -12.46
N GLU A 239 -1.46 8.83 -12.97
CA GLU A 239 -1.12 7.57 -12.30
C GLU A 239 0.38 7.28 -12.24
N ASN A 240 1.18 7.76 -13.20
CA ASN A 240 2.63 7.54 -13.22
C ASN A 240 3.39 8.60 -14.01
N TYR A 241 4.67 8.73 -13.69
CA TYR A 241 5.59 9.72 -14.24
C TYR A 241 6.90 9.07 -14.64
N PHE A 242 7.42 9.47 -15.80
CA PHE A 242 8.75 9.13 -16.28
C PHE A 242 9.71 10.28 -15.99
N PHE A 243 10.95 9.95 -15.64
CA PHE A 243 12.01 10.93 -15.40
C PHE A 243 13.05 10.82 -16.50
N ASN A 244 13.09 11.85 -17.37
CA ASN A 244 14.00 11.88 -18.51
C ASN A 244 15.12 12.90 -18.26
N PRO A 245 16.37 12.60 -18.68
CA PRO A 245 17.47 13.55 -18.58
C PRO A 245 17.13 14.89 -19.23
N GLY A 246 17.27 15.98 -18.46
CA GLY A 246 17.04 17.36 -18.92
C GLY A 246 15.57 17.81 -19.00
N GLN A 247 14.59 16.99 -18.61
CA GLN A 247 13.16 17.33 -18.67
C GLN A 247 12.41 17.15 -17.35
N ASP A 248 13.10 16.82 -16.26
CA ASP A 248 12.49 16.41 -14.99
C ASP A 248 11.44 15.30 -15.15
N MET A 249 10.16 15.60 -14.94
CA MET A 249 9.05 14.63 -14.92
C MET A 249 8.11 14.80 -16.11
N THR A 250 7.71 13.70 -16.72
CA THR A 250 6.70 13.64 -17.80
C THR A 250 5.60 12.68 -17.39
N VAL A 251 4.35 13.12 -17.50
CA VAL A 251 3.17 12.27 -17.23
C VAL A 251 3.17 11.10 -18.20
N GLY A 252 3.10 9.87 -17.69
CA GLY A 252 2.87 8.67 -18.48
C GLY A 252 1.38 8.42 -18.67
N THR A 253 0.73 7.84 -17.66
CA THR A 253 -0.73 7.68 -17.64
C THR A 253 -1.38 8.89 -16.97
N SER A 254 -2.21 9.63 -17.70
CA SER A 254 -2.81 10.90 -17.25
C SER A 254 -4.02 10.77 -16.32
N TRP A 255 -4.51 9.55 -16.10
CA TRP A 255 -5.74 9.34 -15.34
C TRP A 255 -5.53 9.71 -13.88
N ASN A 256 -6.58 10.21 -13.24
CA ASN A 256 -6.60 10.40 -11.80
C ASN A 256 -7.83 9.69 -11.25
N ILE A 257 -7.62 8.69 -10.37
CA ILE A 257 -8.71 7.91 -9.78
C ILE A 257 -8.97 8.26 -8.31
N LEU A 258 -8.73 9.52 -7.93
CA LEU A 258 -8.96 10.04 -6.56
C LEU A 258 -8.07 9.36 -5.50
N ARG A 259 -6.82 9.08 -5.89
CA ARG A 259 -5.80 8.44 -5.08
C ARG A 259 -5.39 9.25 -3.84
N PRO A 260 -5.22 8.62 -2.66
CA PRO A 260 -4.89 9.31 -1.42
C PRO A 260 -3.39 9.45 -1.10
N GLU A 261 -2.49 8.76 -1.79
CA GLU A 261 -1.13 8.47 -1.35
C GLU A 261 -0.32 9.75 -1.08
N THR A 262 -0.45 10.74 -1.96
CA THR A 262 0.19 12.05 -1.74
C THR A 262 -0.35 12.75 -0.48
N VAL A 263 -1.67 12.84 -0.29
CA VAL A 263 -2.26 13.54 0.88
C VAL A 263 -2.04 12.79 2.18
N GLU A 264 -1.93 11.45 2.14
CA GLU A 264 -1.52 10.61 3.26
C GLU A 264 -0.11 11.00 3.75
N SER A 265 0.85 11.08 2.82
CA SER A 265 2.21 11.50 3.13
C SER A 265 2.28 12.90 3.72
N LEU A 266 1.52 13.85 3.18
CA LEU A 266 1.44 15.21 3.71
C LEU A 266 0.88 15.25 5.14
N PHE A 267 -0.08 14.37 5.46
CA PHE A 267 -0.62 14.26 6.82
C PHE A 267 0.46 13.83 7.82
N TYR A 268 1.21 12.77 7.52
CA TYR A 268 2.28 12.29 8.42
C TYR A 268 3.39 13.33 8.59
N LEU A 269 3.84 13.94 7.48
CA LEU A 269 4.86 14.98 7.54
C LEU A 269 4.41 16.19 8.36
N TRP A 270 3.19 16.66 8.19
CA TRP A 270 2.65 17.73 9.04
C TRP A 270 2.61 17.33 10.52
N ARG A 271 2.11 16.12 10.83
CA ARG A 271 2.00 15.64 12.22
C ARG A 271 3.35 15.55 12.93
N LEU A 272 4.39 15.12 12.21
CA LEU A 272 5.70 14.87 12.78
C LEU A 272 6.59 16.12 12.81
N THR A 273 6.45 17.03 11.84
CA THR A 273 7.31 18.22 11.72
C THR A 273 6.67 19.51 12.21
N GLY A 274 5.33 19.58 12.23
CA GLY A 274 4.57 20.81 12.46
C GLY A 274 4.65 21.82 11.30
N ASN A 275 5.31 21.49 10.19
CA ASN A 275 5.46 22.37 9.04
C ASN A 275 4.11 22.55 8.32
N LYS A 276 3.59 23.78 8.33
CA LYS A 276 2.26 24.12 7.79
C LYS A 276 2.19 24.10 6.27
N THR A 277 3.32 24.12 5.57
CA THR A 277 3.37 24.00 4.11
C THR A 277 2.63 22.74 3.62
N TYR A 278 2.73 21.63 4.34
CA TYR A 278 2.03 20.39 3.98
C TYR A 278 0.50 20.50 4.07
N GLN A 279 -0.03 21.34 4.98
CA GLN A 279 -1.46 21.65 5.02
C GLN A 279 -1.89 22.52 3.84
N GLU A 280 -1.07 23.48 3.45
CA GLU A 280 -1.30 24.33 2.28
C GLU A 280 -1.31 23.50 0.99
N TRP A 281 -0.37 22.57 0.84
CA TRP A 281 -0.32 21.63 -0.28
C TRP A 281 -1.56 20.74 -0.32
N GLY A 282 -1.96 20.16 0.82
CA GLY A 282 -3.19 19.38 0.92
C GLY A 282 -4.43 20.19 0.57
N TRP A 283 -4.50 21.46 0.98
CA TRP A 283 -5.60 22.36 0.62
C TRP A 283 -5.65 22.65 -0.87
N ASN A 284 -4.49 22.87 -1.51
CA ASN A 284 -4.43 23.09 -2.96
C ASN A 284 -4.91 21.86 -3.74
N ILE A 285 -4.54 20.66 -3.30
CA ILE A 285 -5.02 19.40 -3.88
C ILE A 285 -6.54 19.28 -3.71
N PHE A 286 -7.07 19.56 -2.52
CA PHE A 286 -8.51 19.54 -2.28
C PHE A 286 -9.27 20.53 -3.17
N GLN A 287 -8.77 21.76 -3.34
CA GLN A 287 -9.36 22.74 -4.25
C GLN A 287 -9.35 22.26 -5.71
N ALA A 288 -8.32 21.52 -6.12
CA ALA A 288 -8.27 20.90 -7.44
C ALA A 288 -9.34 19.80 -7.62
N PHE A 289 -9.58 18.97 -6.60
CA PHE A 289 -10.68 18.00 -6.62
C PHE A 289 -12.05 18.68 -6.66
N GLU A 290 -12.28 19.72 -5.84
CA GLU A 290 -13.51 20.51 -5.86
C GLU A 290 -13.81 21.09 -7.23
N LYS A 291 -12.78 21.59 -7.91
CA LYS A 291 -12.92 22.24 -9.21
C LYS A 291 -13.15 21.26 -10.36
N ASN A 292 -12.45 20.13 -10.36
CA ASN A 292 -12.36 19.27 -11.54
C ASN A 292 -13.09 17.93 -11.41
N SER A 293 -13.23 17.40 -10.18
CA SER A 293 -13.79 16.06 -9.94
C SER A 293 -15.19 16.08 -9.35
N ARG A 294 -15.63 17.22 -8.79
CA ARG A 294 -16.96 17.32 -8.16
C ARG A 294 -18.07 17.33 -9.21
N ILE A 295 -19.07 16.47 -8.99
CA ILE A 295 -20.34 16.45 -9.71
C ILE A 295 -21.50 16.62 -8.70
N GLU A 296 -22.73 16.79 -9.19
CA GLU A 296 -23.90 16.98 -8.33
C GLU A 296 -24.08 15.86 -7.29
N SER A 297 -23.77 14.61 -7.68
CA SER A 297 -23.98 13.42 -6.87
C SER A 297 -22.73 12.89 -6.16
N GLY A 298 -21.58 13.59 -6.20
CA GLY A 298 -20.34 13.10 -5.59
C GLY A 298 -19.07 13.55 -6.32
N TYR A 299 -18.10 12.64 -6.42
CA TYR A 299 -16.81 12.89 -7.09
C TYR A 299 -16.51 11.79 -8.11
N VAL A 300 -15.82 12.16 -9.19
CA VAL A 300 -15.41 11.25 -10.26
C VAL A 300 -13.93 11.39 -10.57
N GLY A 301 -13.30 10.27 -10.93
CA GLY A 301 -11.96 10.28 -11.51
C GLY A 301 -11.93 10.93 -12.90
N LEU A 302 -10.75 11.34 -13.33
CA LEU A 302 -10.49 11.98 -14.62
C LEU A 302 -9.63 11.09 -15.50
N LYS A 303 -9.80 11.19 -16.82
CA LYS A 303 -8.96 10.52 -17.83
C LYS A 303 -8.11 11.55 -18.55
#